data_AF-A0A5N0VIK9-F1
#
_entry.id   AF-A0A5N0VIK9-F1
#
_cell.length_a   1.000
_cell.length_b   1.000
_cell.length_c   1.000
_cell.angle_alpha   90.00
_cell.angle_beta   90.00
_cell.angle_gamma   90.00
#
_symmetry.space_group_name_H-M   'P 1'
#
loop_
_entity.id
_entity.type
_entity.pdbx_description
1 polymer ?
#
loop_
_entity_poly.entity_id
_entity_poly.type
_entity_poly.pdbx_seq_one_letter_code
_entity_poly.pdbx_strand_id
1 'polypeptide(L)'
;MTAESVSEFRNRAHTWLSEHLVQWTAADDGADDGSDQEAVARVKEFQAALHDAGFAGISWPAEYGGQGLTVEYERAFADELAAFDPPARLLLVGLGMCGPTLLTLGTEKQKRRYVRPLVRGEEVWCQLFSEPGAGSDLAGLRSSARQDGDAWVITGQKVWTSHAKACDFGLALVRTDAGEPKHKGLTMFVVDMSQPGVTVRPLRQMTGSAEFNEVFLDDVRVPGTQVVGGIGGGWNAAIVMLMNERTSIGASSRKLSRVSAHDLAQLARKHGRDDDTEIRRTIADLYLRERALAGLGAGIQAKVRAGTDPGPAGSIAKVVKARLTKSAAELAFRIAGAEATAWLEASGEGLAEALSRSRAASLAGGTDDIQRTIIGERLIGLPREPAVDRGIPFRDLGKAGAGESW
;
A
#
# COMPACT_ATOMS: atom_id res chain seq x y z
N MET A 1 -22.87 30.86 -5.47
CA MET A 1 -22.65 29.85 -6.54
C MET A 1 -23.11 28.52 -5.98
N THR A 2 -24.05 27.85 -6.66
CA THR A 2 -24.45 26.48 -6.31
C THR A 2 -23.26 25.55 -6.51
N ALA A 3 -23.01 24.65 -5.57
CA ALA A 3 -21.94 23.66 -5.71
C ALA A 3 -22.20 22.77 -6.94
N GLU A 4 -21.16 22.47 -7.71
CA GLU A 4 -21.18 21.54 -8.85
C GLU A 4 -21.80 20.20 -8.41
N SER A 5 -22.78 19.68 -9.14
CA SER A 5 -23.37 18.36 -8.87
C SER A 5 -22.40 17.22 -9.21
N VAL A 6 -22.59 16.03 -8.65
CA VAL A 6 -21.75 14.85 -8.95
C VAL A 6 -21.74 14.51 -10.44
N SER A 7 -22.86 14.73 -11.15
CA SER A 7 -22.94 14.48 -12.59
C SER A 7 -22.16 15.51 -13.40
N GLU A 8 -22.21 16.80 -13.02
CA GLU A 8 -21.41 17.84 -13.66
C GLU A 8 -19.92 17.62 -13.42
N PHE A 9 -19.55 17.28 -12.19
CA PHE A 9 -18.16 16.91 -11.84
C PHE A 9 -17.66 15.72 -12.64
N ARG A 10 -18.48 14.67 -12.78
CA ARG A 10 -18.14 13.49 -13.59
C ARG A 10 -17.88 13.87 -15.04
N ASN A 11 -18.75 14.69 -15.63
CA ASN A 11 -18.57 15.15 -17.01
C ASN A 11 -17.29 15.99 -17.15
N ARG A 12 -17.01 16.88 -16.19
CA ARG A 12 -15.78 17.67 -16.18
C ARG A 12 -14.53 16.79 -16.05
N ALA A 13 -14.58 15.77 -15.19
CA ALA A 13 -13.51 14.77 -15.08
C ALA A 13 -13.31 14.03 -16.40
N HIS A 14 -14.37 13.53 -17.00
CA HIS A 14 -14.31 12.83 -18.29
C HIS A 14 -13.67 13.68 -19.38
N THR A 15 -14.11 14.93 -19.54
CA THR A 15 -13.55 15.87 -20.51
C THR A 15 -12.08 16.12 -20.23
N TRP A 16 -11.72 16.47 -18.99
CA TRP A 16 -10.34 16.77 -18.63
C TRP A 16 -9.43 15.57 -18.86
N LEU A 17 -9.83 14.36 -18.42
CA LEU A 17 -9.07 13.12 -18.62
C LEU A 17 -8.89 12.84 -20.11
N SER A 18 -9.94 12.95 -20.92
CA SER A 18 -9.87 12.68 -22.37
C SER A 18 -8.95 13.66 -23.11
N GLU A 19 -8.92 14.93 -22.69
CA GLU A 19 -8.10 15.97 -23.31
C GLU A 19 -6.63 15.94 -22.83
N HIS A 20 -6.39 15.60 -21.56
CA HIS A 20 -5.08 15.79 -20.92
C HIS A 20 -4.33 14.49 -20.65
N LEU A 21 -4.99 13.36 -20.38
CA LEU A 21 -4.29 12.10 -20.09
C LEU A 21 -3.61 11.47 -21.30
N VAL A 22 -3.91 11.92 -22.52
CA VAL A 22 -3.19 11.42 -23.72
C VAL A 22 -1.68 11.63 -23.66
N GLN A 23 -1.22 12.57 -22.82
CA GLN A 23 0.20 12.85 -22.62
C GLN A 23 0.83 12.10 -21.44
N TRP A 24 0.06 11.36 -20.62
CA TRP A 24 0.57 10.59 -19.47
C TRP A 24 0.08 9.14 -19.51
N THR A 25 1.00 8.22 -19.38
CA THR A 25 0.75 6.77 -19.43
C THR A 25 1.44 6.08 -18.26
N ALA A 26 1.10 4.81 -18.02
CA ALA A 26 1.79 4.00 -17.03
C ALA A 26 3.29 3.77 -17.33
N ALA A 27 3.76 4.09 -18.54
CA ALA A 27 5.19 4.09 -18.86
C ALA A 27 5.94 5.28 -18.22
N ASP A 28 5.24 6.38 -17.90
CA ASP A 28 5.81 7.54 -17.21
C ASP A 28 6.14 7.26 -15.73
N ASP A 29 5.70 6.12 -15.15
CA ASP A 29 6.20 5.66 -13.85
C ASP A 29 7.72 5.33 -13.91
N GLY A 30 8.28 5.13 -15.12
CA GLY A 30 9.71 4.95 -15.39
C GLY A 30 10.32 3.71 -14.75
N ALA A 31 11.64 3.78 -14.49
CA ALA A 31 12.35 2.70 -13.80
C ALA A 31 11.86 2.57 -12.35
N ASP A 32 11.44 1.35 -11.99
CA ASP A 32 10.87 1.06 -10.67
C ASP A 32 11.81 1.36 -9.49
N ASP A 33 13.13 1.40 -9.72
CA ASP A 33 14.15 1.58 -8.67
C ASP A 33 14.24 3.02 -8.12
N GLY A 34 13.47 3.95 -8.69
CA GLY A 34 13.44 5.35 -8.28
C GLY A 34 14.70 6.13 -8.64
N SER A 35 15.58 5.59 -9.50
CA SER A 35 16.75 6.31 -10.02
C SER A 35 16.41 7.27 -11.16
N ASP A 36 15.30 7.03 -11.84
CA ASP A 36 14.83 7.84 -12.97
C ASP A 36 14.16 9.13 -12.47
N GLN A 37 14.96 10.19 -12.36
CA GLN A 37 14.49 11.50 -11.90
C GLN A 37 13.51 12.16 -12.87
N GLU A 38 13.58 11.83 -14.17
CA GLU A 38 12.66 12.36 -15.17
C GLU A 38 11.28 11.73 -14.98
N ALA A 39 11.21 10.41 -14.82
CA ALA A 39 9.95 9.72 -14.50
C ALA A 39 9.34 10.22 -13.19
N VAL A 40 10.15 10.39 -12.13
CA VAL A 40 9.67 10.98 -10.87
C VAL A 40 9.06 12.36 -11.12
N ALA A 41 9.74 13.23 -11.87
CA ALA A 41 9.22 14.55 -12.21
C ALA A 41 7.92 14.49 -13.01
N ARG A 42 7.81 13.56 -13.97
CA ARG A 42 6.60 13.32 -14.77
C ARG A 42 5.41 12.89 -13.91
N VAL A 43 5.62 12.01 -12.94
CA VAL A 43 4.56 11.60 -12.00
C VAL A 43 4.13 12.78 -11.10
N LYS A 44 5.09 13.60 -10.62
CA LYS A 44 4.78 14.81 -9.84
C LYS A 44 3.99 15.83 -10.67
N GLU A 45 4.37 16.04 -11.93
CA GLU A 45 3.68 16.93 -12.88
C GLU A 45 2.22 16.49 -13.10
N PHE A 46 2.02 15.19 -13.36
CA PHE A 46 0.69 14.62 -13.53
C PHE A 46 -0.21 14.85 -12.32
N GLN A 47 0.31 14.55 -11.12
CA GLN A 47 -0.47 14.73 -9.89
C GLN A 47 -0.77 16.20 -9.59
N ALA A 48 0.17 17.11 -9.89
CA ALA A 48 -0.05 18.54 -9.75
C ALA A 48 -1.16 19.02 -10.70
N ALA A 49 -1.16 18.52 -11.95
CA ALA A 49 -2.21 18.82 -12.92
C ALA A 49 -3.58 18.29 -12.49
N LEU A 50 -3.66 17.06 -11.96
CA LEU A 50 -4.89 16.54 -11.36
C LEU A 50 -5.37 17.40 -10.19
N HIS A 51 -4.45 17.81 -9.31
CA HIS A 51 -4.77 18.67 -8.18
C HIS A 51 -5.31 20.03 -8.64
N ASP A 52 -4.64 20.69 -9.60
CA ASP A 52 -5.07 21.98 -10.16
C ASP A 52 -6.42 21.91 -10.85
N ALA A 53 -6.73 20.76 -11.47
CA ALA A 53 -8.02 20.48 -12.06
C ALA A 53 -9.11 20.08 -11.03
N GLY A 54 -8.78 19.98 -9.74
CA GLY A 54 -9.74 19.63 -8.69
C GLY A 54 -10.04 18.13 -8.59
N PHE A 55 -9.14 17.27 -9.05
CA PHE A 55 -9.29 15.81 -9.10
C PHE A 55 -8.32 15.04 -8.18
N ALA A 56 -7.51 15.74 -7.38
CA ALA A 56 -6.70 15.14 -6.32
C ALA A 56 -7.20 15.58 -4.93
N GLY A 57 -7.13 14.67 -3.95
CA GLY A 57 -7.57 14.96 -2.58
C GLY A 57 -9.07 15.29 -2.50
N ILE A 58 -9.88 14.67 -3.36
CA ILE A 58 -11.27 15.08 -3.59
C ILE A 58 -12.07 15.13 -2.28
N SER A 59 -12.01 14.10 -1.43
CA SER A 59 -12.71 14.13 -0.13
C SER A 59 -11.89 14.64 1.05
N TRP A 60 -10.65 15.06 0.80
CA TRP A 60 -9.80 15.56 1.87
C TRP A 60 -10.23 16.98 2.28
N PRO A 61 -10.04 17.39 3.55
CA PRO A 61 -10.46 18.70 4.01
C PRO A 61 -9.77 19.83 3.22
N ALA A 62 -10.56 20.80 2.76
CA ALA A 62 -10.07 21.90 1.94
C ALA A 62 -9.02 22.76 2.65
N GLU A 63 -9.14 22.94 3.97
CA GLU A 63 -8.20 23.71 4.79
C GLU A 63 -6.77 23.13 4.83
N TYR A 64 -6.60 21.88 4.42
CA TYR A 64 -5.30 21.19 4.33
C TYR A 64 -4.88 20.90 2.89
N GLY A 65 -5.59 21.43 1.88
CA GLY A 65 -5.26 21.28 0.46
C GLY A 65 -6.06 20.22 -0.29
N GLY A 66 -7.09 19.61 0.32
CA GLY A 66 -8.06 18.80 -0.43
C GLY A 66 -9.10 19.64 -1.16
N GLN A 67 -10.09 18.98 -1.79
CA GLN A 67 -11.23 19.66 -2.44
C GLN A 67 -12.45 19.81 -1.52
N GLY A 68 -12.46 19.12 -0.37
CA GLY A 68 -13.57 19.17 0.59
C GLY A 68 -14.90 18.60 0.04
N LEU A 69 -14.85 17.79 -1.01
CA LEU A 69 -16.01 17.15 -1.61
C LEU A 69 -16.38 15.86 -0.87
N THR A 70 -17.53 15.27 -1.21
CA THR A 70 -17.93 13.99 -0.60
C THR A 70 -17.28 12.81 -1.30
N VAL A 71 -17.28 11.64 -0.65
CA VAL A 71 -16.80 10.37 -1.22
C VAL A 71 -17.56 9.93 -2.49
N GLU A 72 -18.71 10.55 -2.79
CA GLU A 72 -19.44 10.31 -4.04
C GLU A 72 -18.72 10.90 -5.25
N TYR A 73 -18.08 12.06 -5.09
CA TYR A 73 -17.24 12.68 -6.10
C TYR A 73 -15.96 11.88 -6.34
N GLU A 74 -15.34 11.36 -5.28
CA GLU A 74 -14.18 10.44 -5.41
C GLU A 74 -14.52 9.21 -6.23
N ARG A 75 -15.70 8.63 -6.00
CA ARG A 75 -16.16 7.48 -6.79
C ARG A 75 -16.40 7.86 -8.24
N ALA A 76 -17.10 8.98 -8.47
CA ALA A 76 -17.34 9.45 -9.82
C ALA A 76 -16.03 9.66 -10.59
N PHE A 77 -15.02 10.25 -9.94
CA PHE A 77 -13.68 10.38 -10.52
C PHE A 77 -13.02 9.02 -10.77
N ALA A 78 -13.06 8.11 -9.80
CA ALA A 78 -12.47 6.77 -9.93
C ALA A 78 -13.12 5.93 -11.05
N ASP A 79 -14.44 6.06 -11.24
CA ASP A 79 -15.18 5.41 -12.32
C ASP A 79 -14.69 5.92 -13.70
N GLU A 80 -14.49 7.24 -13.85
CA GLU A 80 -13.97 7.83 -15.09
C GLU A 80 -12.49 7.47 -15.32
N LEU A 81 -11.67 7.54 -14.28
CA LEU A 81 -10.23 7.22 -14.35
C LEU A 81 -9.98 5.75 -14.73
N ALA A 82 -10.93 4.84 -14.45
CA ALA A 82 -10.78 3.41 -14.71
C ALA A 82 -10.63 3.05 -16.20
N ALA A 83 -11.02 3.95 -17.12
CA ALA A 83 -10.82 3.80 -18.55
C ALA A 83 -9.38 4.15 -18.99
N PHE A 84 -8.57 4.73 -18.10
CA PHE A 84 -7.23 5.23 -18.39
C PHE A 84 -6.17 4.46 -17.58
N ASP A 85 -4.91 4.60 -17.99
CA ASP A 85 -3.76 3.98 -17.31
C ASP A 85 -2.70 5.04 -16.96
N PRO A 86 -2.99 5.94 -15.99
CA PRO A 86 -2.10 7.05 -15.64
C PRO A 86 -0.92 6.62 -14.76
N PRO A 87 0.18 7.40 -14.74
CA PRO A 87 1.26 7.19 -13.79
C PRO A 87 0.77 7.49 -12.38
N ALA A 88 0.89 6.52 -11.48
CA ALA A 88 0.33 6.63 -10.13
C ALA A 88 0.99 5.72 -9.10
N ARG A 89 1.99 4.92 -9.49
CA ARG A 89 2.58 3.91 -8.59
C ARG A 89 3.34 4.58 -7.46
N LEU A 90 4.17 5.57 -7.81
CA LEU A 90 5.02 6.30 -6.88
C LEU A 90 4.23 6.99 -5.75
N LEU A 91 3.03 7.46 -6.04
CA LEU A 91 2.21 8.26 -5.10
C LEU A 91 1.26 7.42 -4.24
N LEU A 92 1.16 6.11 -4.51
CA LEU A 92 0.21 5.22 -3.84
C LEU A 92 0.38 5.22 -2.31
N VAL A 93 1.63 5.20 -1.83
CA VAL A 93 1.92 5.14 -0.40
C VAL A 93 1.60 6.48 0.28
N GLY A 94 1.97 7.59 -0.34
CA GLY A 94 1.65 8.93 0.16
C GLY A 94 0.15 9.17 0.25
N LEU A 95 -0.56 9.05 -0.87
CA LEU A 95 -1.99 9.35 -0.97
C LEU A 95 -2.86 8.30 -0.27
N GLY A 96 -2.48 7.03 -0.32
CA GLY A 96 -3.28 5.93 0.23
C GLY A 96 -3.03 5.65 1.71
N MET A 97 -1.87 6.03 2.26
CA MET A 97 -1.48 5.62 3.62
C MET A 97 -0.95 6.78 4.47
N CYS A 98 0.12 7.45 4.04
CA CYS A 98 0.78 8.46 4.88
C CYS A 98 -0.11 9.68 5.12
N GLY A 99 -0.69 10.27 4.07
CA GLY A 99 -1.55 11.44 4.17
C GLY A 99 -2.81 11.22 5.02
N PRO A 100 -3.59 10.14 4.80
CA PRO A 100 -4.72 9.80 5.67
C PRO A 100 -4.33 9.58 7.14
N THR A 101 -3.12 9.04 7.39
CA THR A 101 -2.60 8.87 8.76
C THR A 101 -2.29 10.22 9.41
N LEU A 102 -1.68 11.15 8.67
CA LEU A 102 -1.42 12.53 9.12
C LEU A 102 -2.71 13.33 9.34
N LEU A 103 -3.72 13.16 8.47
CA LEU A 103 -5.02 13.79 8.66
C LEU A 103 -5.72 13.30 9.94
N THR A 104 -5.53 12.02 10.28
CA THR A 104 -6.15 11.41 11.45
C THR A 104 -5.41 11.72 12.76
N LEU A 105 -4.08 11.65 12.75
CA LEU A 105 -3.25 11.65 13.98
C LEU A 105 -2.22 12.78 14.04
N GLY A 106 -2.01 13.49 12.94
CA GLY A 106 -1.10 14.62 12.87
C GLY A 106 -1.61 15.79 13.69
N THR A 107 -0.68 16.57 14.24
CA THR A 107 -0.99 17.87 14.84
C THR A 107 -1.43 18.86 13.76
N GLU A 108 -2.11 19.93 14.15
CA GLU A 108 -2.50 20.99 13.20
C GLU A 108 -1.32 21.57 12.41
N LYS A 109 -0.15 21.69 13.04
CA LYS A 109 1.08 22.14 12.37
C LYS A 109 1.54 21.13 11.30
N GLN A 110 1.51 19.83 11.62
CA GLN A 110 1.87 18.77 10.68
C GLN A 110 0.88 18.71 9.51
N LYS A 111 -0.43 18.77 9.76
CA LYS A 111 -1.44 18.77 8.70
C LYS A 111 -1.23 19.92 7.72
N ARG A 112 -1.05 21.15 8.25
CA ARG A 112 -0.80 22.35 7.42
C ARG A 112 0.52 22.30 6.66
N ARG A 113 1.56 21.67 7.23
CA ARG A 113 2.86 21.54 6.57
C ARG A 113 2.85 20.49 5.46
N TYR A 114 2.25 19.32 5.70
CA TYR A 114 2.51 18.13 4.89
C TYR A 114 1.37 17.75 3.95
N VAL A 115 0.11 18.04 4.29
CA VAL A 115 -1.02 17.49 3.52
C VAL A 115 -1.11 18.12 2.14
N ARG A 116 -0.97 19.44 2.00
CA ARG A 116 -1.07 20.14 0.71
C ARG A 116 0.05 19.73 -0.26
N PRO A 117 1.34 19.76 0.10
CA PRO A 117 2.40 19.31 -0.81
C PRO A 117 2.25 17.83 -1.20
N LEU A 118 1.87 16.97 -0.25
CA LEU A 118 1.64 15.54 -0.50
C LEU A 118 0.50 15.32 -1.50
N VAL A 119 -0.67 15.93 -1.29
CA VAL A 119 -1.85 15.69 -2.12
C VAL A 119 -1.69 16.25 -3.54
N ARG A 120 -0.91 17.31 -3.67
CA ARG A 120 -0.51 17.90 -4.95
C ARG A 120 0.61 17.11 -5.67
N GLY A 121 1.26 16.16 -4.99
CA GLY A 121 2.36 15.38 -5.55
C GLY A 121 3.70 16.12 -5.58
N GLU A 122 3.84 17.23 -4.84
CA GLU A 122 5.13 17.93 -4.71
C GLU A 122 6.11 17.11 -3.86
N GLU A 123 5.59 16.37 -2.88
CA GLU A 123 6.33 15.50 -1.97
C GLU A 123 5.87 14.03 -2.12
N VAL A 124 6.82 13.12 -2.27
CA VAL A 124 6.61 11.66 -2.33
C VAL A 124 6.92 11.05 -0.98
N TRP A 125 6.12 10.07 -0.57
CA TRP A 125 6.16 9.50 0.77
C TRP A 125 6.30 7.99 0.76
N CYS A 126 7.08 7.45 1.71
CA CYS A 126 7.20 6.02 1.94
C CYS A 126 6.74 5.59 3.36
N GLN A 127 6.54 4.28 3.53
CA GLN A 127 6.27 3.63 4.80
C GLN A 127 7.54 2.94 5.31
N LEU A 128 7.99 3.30 6.51
CA LEU A 128 9.22 2.80 7.13
C LEU A 128 8.87 1.89 8.32
N PHE A 129 8.23 0.75 8.03
CA PHE A 129 7.72 -0.19 9.04
C PHE A 129 8.61 -1.41 9.21
N SER A 130 8.58 -2.31 8.21
CA SER A 130 9.20 -3.62 8.24
C SER A 130 10.71 -3.56 8.41
N GLU A 131 11.25 -4.52 9.13
CA GLU A 131 12.69 -4.70 9.37
C GLU A 131 13.09 -6.14 9.00
N PRO A 132 14.37 -6.42 8.74
CA PRO A 132 14.82 -7.79 8.44
C PRO A 132 14.40 -8.82 9.49
N GLY A 133 14.34 -8.41 10.76
CA GLY A 133 13.90 -9.25 11.88
C GLY A 133 12.43 -9.08 12.32
N ALA A 134 11.66 -8.17 11.69
CA ALA A 134 10.31 -7.85 12.12
C ALA A 134 9.41 -7.45 10.93
N GLY A 135 8.60 -8.40 10.46
CA GLY A 135 7.58 -8.19 9.42
C GLY A 135 6.18 -8.47 9.95
N SER A 136 5.80 -9.76 10.05
CA SER A 136 4.48 -10.15 10.60
C SER A 136 4.34 -9.77 12.08
N ASP A 137 5.39 -9.99 12.90
CA ASP A 137 5.48 -9.42 14.25
C ASP A 137 6.06 -7.99 14.17
N LEU A 138 5.30 -7.08 13.55
CA LEU A 138 5.72 -5.68 13.40
C LEU A 138 6.06 -5.02 14.74
N ALA A 139 5.34 -5.37 15.81
CA ALA A 139 5.60 -4.83 17.13
C ALA A 139 6.95 -5.30 17.73
N GLY A 140 7.54 -6.35 17.17
CA GLY A 140 8.86 -6.87 17.49
C GLY A 140 10.04 -6.06 16.92
N LEU A 141 9.76 -4.97 16.19
CA LEU A 141 10.79 -4.11 15.60
C LEU A 141 11.81 -3.58 16.61
N ARG A 142 13.03 -3.35 16.12
CA ARG A 142 14.23 -3.01 16.88
C ARG A 142 14.83 -1.65 16.52
N SER A 143 14.50 -1.03 15.39
CA SER A 143 14.91 0.35 15.13
C SER A 143 14.46 1.21 16.31
N SER A 144 15.35 2.07 16.79
CA SER A 144 15.16 2.78 18.05
C SER A 144 15.35 4.27 17.88
N ALA A 145 14.77 5.03 18.80
CA ALA A 145 14.95 6.47 18.88
C ALA A 145 15.24 6.85 20.32
N ARG A 146 16.39 7.51 20.56
CA ARG A 146 16.73 8.09 21.87
C ARG A 146 16.42 9.57 21.87
N GLN A 147 15.90 10.09 22.97
CA GLN A 147 15.69 11.52 23.13
C GLN A 147 17.03 12.24 23.33
N ASP A 148 17.18 13.41 22.71
CA ASP A 148 18.36 14.26 22.76
C ASP A 148 17.92 15.74 22.71
N GLY A 149 17.68 16.30 23.90
CA GLY A 149 17.07 17.63 24.04
C GLY A 149 15.62 17.65 23.55
N ASP A 150 15.33 18.55 22.62
CA ASP A 150 14.03 18.69 21.94
C ASP A 150 13.91 17.81 20.68
N ALA A 151 14.94 17.03 20.37
CA ALA A 151 15.01 16.13 19.22
C ALA A 151 15.11 14.66 19.65
N TRP A 152 15.02 13.79 18.66
CA TRP A 152 15.22 12.35 18.74
C TRP A 152 16.32 11.95 17.77
N VAL A 153 17.13 10.97 18.16
CA VAL A 153 18.16 10.39 17.30
C VAL A 153 17.74 8.96 16.99
N ILE A 154 17.46 8.70 15.70
CA ILE A 154 16.89 7.46 15.20
C ILE A 154 17.98 6.60 14.58
N THR A 155 18.07 5.35 15.02
CA THR A 155 19.02 4.36 14.49
C THR A 155 18.35 3.02 14.23
N GLY A 156 18.57 2.45 13.05
CA GLY A 156 18.04 1.15 12.68
C GLY A 156 18.04 0.86 11.17
N GLN A 157 17.34 -0.20 10.79
CA GLN A 157 17.22 -0.64 9.40
C GLN A 157 15.78 -1.01 9.10
N LYS A 158 15.27 -0.47 7.99
CA LYS A 158 13.99 -0.83 7.37
C LYS A 158 14.24 -1.60 6.07
N VAL A 159 13.25 -2.39 5.67
CA VAL A 159 13.30 -3.23 4.47
C VAL A 159 11.92 -3.34 3.84
N TRP A 160 11.86 -3.66 2.54
CA TRP A 160 10.64 -3.71 1.75
C TRP A 160 9.94 -2.34 1.62
N THR A 161 10.69 -1.25 1.74
CA THR A 161 10.15 0.11 1.60
C THR A 161 9.97 0.44 0.12
N SER A 162 8.71 0.52 -0.32
CA SER A 162 8.36 0.85 -1.71
C SER A 162 8.88 2.24 -2.09
N HIS A 163 9.60 2.29 -3.21
CA HIS A 163 10.11 3.49 -3.89
C HIS A 163 10.85 4.49 -2.99
N ALA A 164 11.46 4.03 -1.89
CA ALA A 164 12.11 4.88 -0.89
C ALA A 164 13.14 5.85 -1.49
N LYS A 165 13.83 5.44 -2.57
CA LYS A 165 14.86 6.23 -3.23
C LYS A 165 14.32 7.52 -3.87
N ALA A 166 13.05 7.52 -4.27
CA ALA A 166 12.36 8.66 -4.86
C ALA A 166 11.50 9.43 -3.84
N CYS A 167 11.53 9.04 -2.56
CA CYS A 167 10.70 9.64 -1.52
C CYS A 167 11.39 10.82 -0.85
N ASP A 168 10.64 11.89 -0.61
CA ASP A 168 11.06 13.06 0.14
C ASP A 168 10.92 12.82 1.65
N PHE A 169 9.85 12.11 2.06
CA PHE A 169 9.56 11.80 3.47
C PHE A 169 9.18 10.34 3.69
N GLY A 170 9.31 9.88 4.94
CA GLY A 170 8.84 8.57 5.39
C GLY A 170 8.14 8.65 6.74
N LEU A 171 7.09 7.85 6.94
CA LEU A 171 6.54 7.59 8.27
C LEU A 171 7.25 6.39 8.89
N ALA A 172 8.16 6.67 9.82
CA ALA A 172 8.98 5.68 10.50
C ALA A 172 8.37 5.26 11.83
N LEU A 173 8.14 3.95 11.98
CA LEU A 173 7.77 3.35 13.25
C LEU A 173 9.02 2.82 13.94
N VAL A 174 9.32 3.35 15.12
CA VAL A 174 10.55 3.02 15.88
C VAL A 174 10.25 2.88 17.36
N ARG A 175 11.15 2.20 18.08
CA ARG A 175 11.06 1.99 19.51
C ARG A 175 11.67 3.16 20.27
N THR A 176 10.86 3.85 21.07
CA THR A 176 11.33 4.92 21.97
C THR A 176 11.46 4.45 23.42
N ASP A 177 10.78 3.35 23.79
CA ASP A 177 10.87 2.77 25.12
C ASP A 177 10.95 1.24 25.05
N ALA A 178 12.02 0.67 25.58
CA ALA A 178 12.21 -0.77 25.69
C ALA A 178 11.81 -1.34 27.06
N GLY A 179 11.53 -0.49 28.04
CA GLY A 179 10.96 -0.87 29.34
C GLY A 179 9.45 -1.14 29.26
N GLU A 180 8.78 -0.63 28.23
CA GLU A 180 7.38 -0.93 27.95
C GLU A 180 7.20 -2.24 27.15
N PRO A 181 6.03 -2.90 27.26
CA PRO A 181 5.66 -4.00 26.38
C PRO A 181 5.67 -3.59 24.91
N LYS A 182 5.90 -4.57 24.02
CA LYS A 182 6.24 -4.35 22.61
C LYS A 182 5.45 -3.25 21.91
N HIS A 183 4.12 -3.24 22.05
CA HIS A 183 3.21 -2.29 21.40
C HIS A 183 3.20 -0.89 22.03
N LYS A 184 3.47 -0.78 23.33
CA LYS A 184 3.42 0.51 24.07
C LYS A 184 4.71 1.31 23.94
N GLY A 185 5.81 0.65 23.63
CA GLY A 185 7.13 1.27 23.47
C GLY A 185 7.42 1.89 22.10
N LEU A 186 6.43 1.98 21.21
CA LEU A 186 6.61 2.42 19.82
C LEU A 186 6.14 3.85 19.62
N THR A 187 6.85 4.60 18.79
CA THR A 187 6.48 5.96 18.36
C THR A 187 6.65 6.08 16.84
N MET A 188 5.77 6.84 16.21
CA MET A 188 5.84 7.13 14.78
C MET A 188 6.41 8.54 14.55
N PHE A 189 7.33 8.67 13.60
CA PHE A 189 7.97 9.93 13.23
C PHE A 189 7.81 10.20 11.74
N VAL A 190 7.67 11.47 11.37
CA VAL A 190 8.03 11.93 10.02
C VAL A 190 9.55 12.02 9.94
N VAL A 191 10.14 11.31 8.98
CA VAL A 191 11.58 11.34 8.68
C VAL A 191 11.76 11.95 7.30
N ASP A 192 12.65 12.93 7.18
CA ASP A 192 13.10 13.47 5.90
C ASP A 192 14.17 12.54 5.33
N MET A 193 13.89 12.01 4.14
CA MET A 193 14.69 10.96 3.49
C MET A 193 15.98 11.51 2.87
N SER A 194 16.12 12.82 2.77
CA SER A 194 17.32 13.50 2.25
C SER A 194 18.35 13.81 3.34
N GLN A 195 18.02 13.60 4.62
CA GLN A 195 18.91 13.94 5.72
C GLN A 195 20.19 13.09 5.74
N PRO A 196 21.33 13.66 6.18
CA PRO A 196 22.50 12.88 6.53
C PRO A 196 22.14 11.74 7.50
N GLY A 197 22.72 10.55 7.28
CA GLY A 197 22.41 9.34 8.04
C GLY A 197 21.30 8.47 7.45
N VAL A 198 20.53 8.97 6.47
CA VAL A 198 19.61 8.14 5.69
C VAL A 198 20.34 7.55 4.48
N THR A 199 20.42 6.23 4.40
CA THR A 199 20.96 5.53 3.22
C THR A 199 19.92 4.59 2.64
N VAL A 200 19.60 4.76 1.36
CA VAL A 200 18.63 3.93 0.65
C VAL A 200 19.34 2.99 -0.32
N ARG A 201 19.02 1.68 -0.24
CA ARG A 201 19.56 0.65 -1.13
C ARG A 201 18.43 -0.11 -1.83
N PRO A 202 18.30 -0.01 -3.16
CA PRO A 202 17.32 -0.79 -3.92
C PRO A 202 17.55 -2.31 -3.78
N LEU A 203 16.45 -3.05 -3.74
CA LEU A 203 16.42 -4.51 -3.68
C LEU A 203 15.93 -5.06 -5.01
N ARG A 204 16.83 -5.70 -5.77
CA ARG A 204 16.44 -6.37 -7.00
C ARG A 204 15.64 -7.63 -6.68
N GLN A 205 14.42 -7.68 -7.20
CA GLN A 205 13.49 -8.78 -7.03
C GLN A 205 13.69 -9.84 -8.11
N MET A 206 13.11 -11.02 -7.91
CA MET A 206 13.10 -12.08 -8.93
C MET A 206 12.32 -11.69 -10.19
N THR A 207 11.48 -10.66 -10.12
CA THR A 207 10.80 -10.06 -11.27
C THR A 207 11.71 -9.20 -12.14
N GLY A 208 12.96 -8.97 -11.73
CA GLY A 208 13.88 -8.04 -12.38
C GLY A 208 13.75 -6.59 -11.89
N SER A 209 12.57 -6.19 -11.39
CA SER A 209 12.27 -4.87 -10.80
C SER A 209 13.05 -4.64 -9.49
N ALA A 210 13.26 -3.37 -9.14
CA ALA A 210 13.87 -2.96 -7.87
C ALA A 210 13.03 -1.91 -7.11
N GLU A 211 11.70 -2.03 -7.17
CA GLU A 211 10.76 -1.10 -6.52
C GLU A 211 10.87 -1.03 -4.98
N PHE A 212 11.42 -2.06 -4.33
CA PHE A 212 11.60 -2.10 -2.89
C PHE A 212 13.01 -1.72 -2.48
N ASN A 213 13.15 -1.16 -1.29
CA ASN A 213 14.43 -0.70 -0.78
C ASN A 213 14.67 -1.18 0.66
N GLU A 214 15.94 -1.33 1.00
CA GLU A 214 16.43 -1.20 2.37
C GLU A 214 16.68 0.28 2.67
N VAL A 215 16.37 0.70 3.89
CA VAL A 215 16.65 2.06 4.37
C VAL A 215 17.39 1.93 5.69
N PHE A 216 18.63 2.40 5.72
CA PHE A 216 19.44 2.50 6.92
C PHE A 216 19.27 3.91 7.49
N LEU A 217 19.02 3.97 8.80
CA LEU A 217 18.93 5.20 9.58
C LEU A 217 20.10 5.16 10.56
N ASP A 218 21.10 6.00 10.36
CA ASP A 218 22.31 6.09 11.18
C ASP A 218 22.32 7.44 11.90
N ASP A 219 21.92 7.42 13.18
CA ASP A 219 21.81 8.60 14.04
C ASP A 219 21.05 9.79 13.41
N VAL A 220 19.96 9.49 12.68
CA VAL A 220 19.13 10.50 12.01
C VAL A 220 18.42 11.36 13.05
N ARG A 221 18.66 12.68 13.02
CA ARG A 221 18.17 13.61 14.04
C ARG A 221 16.84 14.25 13.64
N VAL A 222 15.78 13.90 14.36
CA VAL A 222 14.40 14.30 14.07
C VAL A 222 13.85 15.19 15.21
N PRO A 223 13.34 16.40 14.94
CA PRO A 223 12.73 17.24 15.97
C PRO A 223 11.52 16.55 16.63
N GLY A 224 11.29 16.79 17.93
CA GLY A 224 10.13 16.24 18.64
C GLY A 224 8.78 16.65 18.05
N THR A 225 8.74 17.75 17.30
CA THR A 225 7.56 18.19 16.54
C THR A 225 7.17 17.26 15.39
N GLN A 226 8.02 16.29 15.04
CA GLN A 226 7.76 15.28 14.00
C GLN A 226 7.18 13.98 14.54
N VAL A 227 6.93 13.88 15.85
CA VAL A 227 6.17 12.77 16.44
C VAL A 227 4.72 12.82 15.95
N VAL A 228 4.23 11.72 15.39
CA VAL A 228 2.84 11.56 14.93
C VAL A 228 2.07 10.69 15.92
N GLY A 229 0.92 11.19 16.39
CA GLY A 229 0.07 10.46 17.35
C GLY A 229 0.60 10.39 18.79
N GLY A 230 1.68 11.10 19.12
CA GLY A 230 2.27 11.16 20.46
C GLY A 230 3.30 10.06 20.76
N ILE A 231 4.16 10.31 21.76
CA ILE A 231 5.19 9.36 22.22
C ILE A 231 4.50 8.13 22.82
N GLY A 232 4.93 6.92 22.44
CA GLY A 232 4.29 5.66 22.82
C GLY A 232 2.99 5.36 22.05
N GLY A 233 2.49 6.32 21.24
CA GLY A 233 1.29 6.19 20.40
C GLY A 233 1.54 5.51 19.05
N GLY A 234 2.76 5.05 18.78
CA GLY A 234 3.17 4.55 17.48
C GLY A 234 2.40 3.30 17.03
N TRP A 235 2.01 2.41 17.94
CA TRP A 235 1.21 1.25 17.56
C TRP A 235 -0.19 1.63 17.06
N ASN A 236 -0.84 2.59 17.71
CA ASN A 236 -2.12 3.12 17.22
C ASN A 236 -1.96 3.75 15.83
N ALA A 237 -0.88 4.53 15.64
CA ALA A 237 -0.56 5.12 14.34
C ALA A 237 -0.32 4.07 13.24
N ALA A 238 0.38 2.99 13.57
CA ALA A 238 0.59 1.86 12.66
C ALA A 238 -0.73 1.19 12.27
N ILE A 239 -1.64 0.96 13.23
CA ILE A 239 -2.96 0.39 12.96
C ILE A 239 -3.80 1.28 12.04
N VAL A 240 -3.82 2.59 12.27
CA VAL A 240 -4.50 3.56 11.40
C VAL A 240 -3.96 3.47 9.97
N MET A 241 -2.64 3.48 9.79
CA MET A 241 -2.02 3.37 8.47
C MET A 241 -2.36 2.04 7.78
N LEU A 242 -2.30 0.91 8.49
CA LEU A 242 -2.63 -0.42 7.96
C LEU A 242 -4.13 -0.58 7.63
N MET A 243 -5.02 0.14 8.34
CA MET A 243 -6.45 0.21 7.98
C MET A 243 -6.64 0.96 6.65
N ASN A 244 -5.96 2.08 6.46
CA ASN A 244 -5.97 2.82 5.21
C ASN A 244 -5.38 1.99 4.06
N GLU A 245 -4.25 1.31 4.29
CA GLU A 245 -3.62 0.39 3.33
C GLU A 245 -4.59 -0.69 2.84
N ARG A 246 -5.32 -1.34 3.76
CA ARG A 246 -6.31 -2.36 3.39
C ARG A 246 -7.43 -1.81 2.51
N THR A 247 -7.84 -0.57 2.73
CA THR A 247 -8.83 0.09 1.87
C THR A 247 -8.23 0.43 0.52
N SER A 248 -7.06 1.06 0.46
CA SER A 248 -6.41 1.48 -0.80
C SER A 248 -5.94 0.30 -1.66
N ILE A 249 -5.36 -0.74 -1.06
CA ILE A 249 -4.89 -1.95 -1.77
C ILE A 249 -6.03 -2.95 -1.99
N GLY A 250 -6.97 -3.06 -1.05
CA GLY A 250 -8.12 -3.97 -1.13
C GLY A 250 -9.19 -3.49 -2.11
N ALA A 251 -9.46 -2.19 -2.16
CA ALA A 251 -10.51 -1.59 -3.00
C ALA A 251 -10.00 -0.99 -4.32
N SER A 252 -8.68 -0.91 -4.56
CA SER A 252 -8.19 -0.53 -5.88
C SER A 252 -8.68 -1.56 -6.90
N SER A 253 -9.41 -1.08 -7.90
CA SER A 253 -9.90 -1.78 -9.07
C SER A 253 -8.86 -1.90 -10.19
N ARG A 254 -7.70 -1.25 -10.03
CA ARG A 254 -6.58 -1.31 -10.97
C ARG A 254 -6.03 -2.73 -11.04
N LYS A 255 -5.69 -3.22 -12.23
CA LYS A 255 -5.31 -4.61 -12.58
C LYS A 255 -4.39 -5.31 -11.55
N LEU A 256 -4.96 -5.80 -10.44
CA LEU A 256 -4.19 -6.34 -9.31
C LEU A 256 -3.88 -7.83 -9.46
N SER A 257 -4.61 -8.52 -10.34
CA SER A 257 -4.00 -9.59 -11.11
C SER A 257 -3.63 -8.97 -12.45
N ARG A 258 -2.36 -9.08 -12.86
CA ARG A 258 -1.95 -8.76 -14.23
C ARG A 258 -2.64 -9.65 -15.27
N VAL A 259 -3.31 -10.71 -14.80
CA VAL A 259 -3.98 -11.72 -15.59
C VAL A 259 -5.38 -11.95 -15.02
N SER A 260 -6.40 -11.42 -15.68
CA SER A 260 -7.82 -11.66 -15.34
C SER A 260 -8.33 -12.96 -15.97
N ALA A 261 -9.52 -13.41 -15.55
CA ALA A 261 -10.21 -14.51 -16.20
C ALA A 261 -10.47 -14.25 -17.71
N HIS A 262 -10.68 -12.98 -18.10
CA HIS A 262 -10.79 -12.61 -19.51
C HIS A 262 -9.46 -12.82 -20.26
N ASP A 263 -8.35 -12.36 -19.68
CA ASP A 263 -7.02 -12.51 -20.28
C ASP A 263 -6.65 -13.99 -20.45
N LEU A 264 -7.02 -14.83 -19.47
CA LEU A 264 -6.83 -16.28 -19.54
C LEU A 264 -7.66 -16.93 -20.65
N ALA A 265 -8.89 -16.44 -20.89
CA ALA A 265 -9.70 -16.92 -22.00
C ALA A 265 -9.10 -16.55 -23.37
N GLN A 266 -8.51 -15.35 -23.48
CA GLN A 266 -7.78 -14.95 -24.70
C GLN A 266 -6.51 -15.78 -24.87
N LEU A 267 -5.76 -16.01 -23.79
CA LEU A 267 -4.56 -16.83 -23.80
C LEU A 267 -4.88 -18.28 -24.20
N ALA A 268 -5.95 -18.86 -23.65
CA ALA A 268 -6.40 -20.21 -24.01
C ALA A 268 -6.71 -20.31 -25.52
N ARG A 269 -7.41 -19.32 -26.09
CA ARG A 269 -7.66 -19.25 -27.54
C ARG A 269 -6.38 -19.13 -28.35
N LYS A 270 -5.47 -18.23 -27.95
CA LYS A 270 -4.17 -18.02 -28.61
C LYS A 270 -3.38 -19.33 -28.72
N HIS A 271 -3.44 -20.17 -27.69
CA HIS A 271 -2.72 -21.45 -27.64
C HIS A 271 -3.55 -22.65 -28.11
N GLY A 272 -4.77 -22.45 -28.62
CA GLY A 272 -5.64 -23.54 -29.10
C GLY A 272 -6.05 -24.52 -27.98
N ARG A 273 -6.25 -24.01 -26.77
CA ARG A 273 -6.63 -24.78 -25.57
C ARG A 273 -7.99 -24.35 -25.00
N ASP A 274 -8.78 -23.65 -25.80
CA ASP A 274 -10.09 -23.14 -25.40
C ASP A 274 -11.22 -24.17 -25.52
N ASP A 275 -10.93 -25.39 -25.95
CA ASP A 275 -11.82 -26.57 -25.92
C ASP A 275 -11.52 -27.53 -24.73
N ASP A 276 -10.36 -27.37 -24.08
CA ASP A 276 -9.97 -28.11 -22.88
C ASP A 276 -10.96 -27.83 -21.73
N THR A 277 -11.66 -28.89 -21.30
CA THR A 277 -12.72 -28.81 -20.30
C THR A 277 -12.21 -28.35 -18.93
N GLU A 278 -10.99 -28.74 -18.54
CA GLU A 278 -10.42 -28.35 -17.25
C GLU A 278 -10.00 -26.88 -17.26
N ILE A 279 -9.39 -26.41 -18.35
CA ILE A 279 -9.02 -25.00 -18.53
C ILE A 279 -10.28 -24.13 -18.50
N ARG A 280 -11.31 -24.48 -19.29
CA ARG A 280 -12.60 -23.77 -19.30
C ARG A 280 -13.23 -23.68 -17.92
N ARG A 281 -13.28 -24.80 -17.19
CA ARG A 281 -13.84 -24.84 -15.83
C ARG A 281 -13.05 -23.95 -14.87
N THR A 282 -11.72 -23.96 -14.96
CA THR A 282 -10.87 -23.13 -14.10
C THR A 282 -11.06 -21.64 -14.41
N ILE A 283 -11.15 -21.25 -15.69
CA ILE A 283 -11.44 -19.88 -16.11
C ILE A 283 -12.81 -19.42 -15.57
N ALA A 284 -13.83 -20.28 -15.66
CA ALA A 284 -15.16 -19.99 -15.14
C ALA A 284 -15.16 -19.78 -13.61
N ASP A 285 -14.47 -20.64 -12.85
CA ASP A 285 -14.33 -20.49 -11.39
C ASP A 285 -13.61 -19.17 -11.02
N LEU A 286 -12.51 -18.84 -11.72
CA LEU A 286 -11.80 -17.57 -11.54
C LEU A 286 -12.71 -16.37 -11.83
N TYR A 287 -13.45 -16.40 -12.95
CA TYR A 287 -14.40 -15.36 -13.30
C TYR A 287 -15.47 -15.15 -12.21
N LEU A 288 -16.08 -16.24 -11.72
CA LEU A 288 -17.08 -16.17 -10.65
C LEU A 288 -16.50 -15.57 -9.37
N ARG A 289 -15.29 -15.97 -8.99
CA ARG A 289 -14.59 -15.44 -7.80
C ARG A 289 -14.19 -13.97 -7.95
N GLU A 290 -13.77 -13.53 -9.13
CA GLU A 290 -13.52 -12.11 -9.43
C GLU A 290 -14.79 -11.28 -9.23
N ARG A 291 -15.94 -11.76 -9.73
CA ARG A 291 -17.24 -11.09 -9.54
C ARG A 291 -17.67 -11.07 -8.07
N ALA A 292 -17.49 -12.19 -7.36
CA ALA A 292 -17.78 -12.26 -5.93
C ALA A 292 -16.91 -11.29 -5.12
N LEU A 293 -15.61 -11.18 -5.45
CA LEU A 293 -14.70 -10.23 -4.82
C LEU A 293 -15.09 -8.77 -5.11
N ALA A 294 -15.49 -8.46 -6.35
CA ALA A 294 -15.98 -7.13 -6.72
C ALA A 294 -17.26 -6.77 -5.93
N GLY A 295 -18.19 -7.72 -5.78
CA GLY A 295 -19.40 -7.55 -4.96
C GLY A 295 -19.08 -7.34 -3.48
N LEU A 296 -18.13 -8.11 -2.93
CA LEU A 296 -17.65 -7.93 -1.55
C LEU A 296 -17.04 -6.54 -1.35
N GLY A 297 -16.19 -6.10 -2.29
CA GLY A 297 -15.59 -4.77 -2.28
C GLY A 297 -16.65 -3.67 -2.28
N ALA A 298 -17.66 -3.76 -3.16
CA ALA A 298 -18.77 -2.82 -3.20
C ALA A 298 -19.55 -2.79 -1.87
N GLY A 299 -19.79 -3.96 -1.24
CA GLY A 299 -20.44 -4.06 0.06
C GLY A 299 -19.62 -3.44 1.20
N ILE A 300 -18.31 -3.65 1.22
CA ILE A 300 -17.39 -2.99 2.18
C ILE A 300 -17.49 -1.47 2.03
N GLN A 301 -17.41 -0.97 0.81
CA GLN A 301 -17.50 0.46 0.53
C GLN A 301 -18.88 1.03 0.94
N ALA A 302 -19.96 0.30 0.72
CA ALA A 302 -21.29 0.71 1.16
C ALA A 302 -21.39 0.82 2.69
N LYS A 303 -20.81 -0.11 3.45
CA LYS A 303 -20.77 -0.04 4.92
C LYS A 303 -19.97 1.17 5.42
N VAL A 304 -18.78 1.39 4.86
CA VAL A 304 -17.94 2.54 5.20
C VAL A 304 -18.69 3.86 4.96
N ARG A 305 -19.40 3.99 3.83
CA ARG A 305 -20.26 5.16 3.54
C ARG A 305 -21.37 5.36 4.56
N ALA A 306 -21.94 4.28 5.07
CA ALA A 306 -22.96 4.32 6.12
C ALA A 306 -22.38 4.58 7.51
N GLY A 307 -21.09 4.94 7.64
CA GLY A 307 -20.42 5.12 8.94
C GLY A 307 -20.31 3.83 9.74
N THR A 308 -20.49 2.67 9.09
CA THR A 308 -20.48 1.37 9.73
C THR A 308 -19.10 0.74 9.56
N ASP A 309 -18.52 0.27 10.67
CA ASP A 309 -17.27 -0.49 10.63
C ASP A 309 -17.45 -1.75 9.75
N PRO A 310 -16.70 -1.89 8.64
CA PRO A 310 -16.77 -3.09 7.80
C PRO A 310 -16.20 -4.34 8.49
N GLY A 311 -15.57 -4.18 9.65
CA GLY A 311 -14.97 -5.26 10.42
C GLY A 311 -13.84 -5.94 9.63
N PRO A 312 -13.66 -7.26 9.76
CA PRO A 312 -12.59 -7.99 9.09
C PRO A 312 -12.89 -8.31 7.61
N ALA A 313 -13.91 -7.71 6.98
CA ALA A 313 -14.26 -7.99 5.60
C ALA A 313 -13.10 -7.69 4.61
N GLY A 314 -12.28 -6.68 4.90
CA GLY A 314 -11.05 -6.40 4.14
C GLY A 314 -10.02 -7.54 4.19
N SER A 315 -9.92 -8.24 5.33
CA SER A 315 -9.05 -9.43 5.47
C SER A 315 -9.53 -10.58 4.59
N ILE A 316 -10.85 -10.78 4.49
CA ILE A 316 -11.44 -11.77 3.56
C ILE A 316 -11.09 -11.41 2.13
N ALA A 317 -11.33 -10.16 1.73
CA ALA A 317 -11.03 -9.67 0.39
C ALA A 317 -9.55 -9.88 0.03
N LYS A 318 -8.62 -9.58 0.95
CA LYS A 318 -7.18 -9.82 0.77
C LYS A 318 -6.88 -11.29 0.51
N VAL A 319 -7.34 -12.21 1.37
CA VAL A 319 -7.05 -13.65 1.23
C VAL A 319 -7.62 -14.21 -0.07
N VAL A 320 -8.84 -13.83 -0.44
CA VAL A 320 -9.46 -14.25 -1.70
C VAL A 320 -8.66 -13.73 -2.89
N LYS A 321 -8.27 -12.46 -2.86
CA LYS A 321 -7.45 -11.82 -3.89
C LYS A 321 -6.10 -12.49 -4.06
N ALA A 322 -5.39 -12.78 -2.97
CA ALA A 322 -4.11 -13.48 -3.01
C ALA A 322 -4.23 -14.87 -3.65
N ARG A 323 -5.31 -15.60 -3.37
CA ARG A 323 -5.60 -16.89 -4.01
C ARG A 323 -5.88 -16.73 -5.50
N LEU A 324 -6.72 -15.76 -5.87
CA LEU A 324 -7.03 -15.45 -7.28
C LEU A 324 -5.78 -15.14 -8.09
N THR A 325 -4.91 -14.25 -7.61
CA THR A 325 -3.67 -13.88 -8.29
C THR A 325 -2.76 -15.09 -8.53
N LYS A 326 -2.60 -15.98 -7.54
CA LYS A 326 -1.78 -17.19 -7.68
C LYS A 326 -2.41 -18.18 -8.65
N SER A 327 -3.71 -18.46 -8.53
CA SER A 327 -4.41 -19.40 -9.40
C SER A 327 -4.47 -18.92 -10.86
N ALA A 328 -4.60 -17.61 -11.08
CA ALA A 328 -4.55 -17.03 -12.42
C ALA A 328 -3.16 -17.20 -13.05
N ALA A 329 -2.09 -16.90 -12.30
CA ALA A 329 -0.72 -17.09 -12.77
C ALA A 329 -0.37 -18.58 -13.04
N GLU A 330 -0.80 -19.48 -12.16
CA GLU A 330 -0.62 -20.93 -12.34
C GLU A 330 -1.38 -21.46 -13.56
N LEU A 331 -2.61 -20.97 -13.80
CA LEU A 331 -3.35 -21.32 -15.01
C LEU A 331 -2.70 -20.75 -16.27
N ALA A 332 -2.20 -19.52 -16.23
CA ALA A 332 -1.48 -18.94 -17.37
C ALA A 332 -0.26 -19.80 -17.75
N PHE A 333 0.50 -20.27 -16.75
CA PHE A 333 1.60 -21.22 -16.96
C PHE A 333 1.10 -22.55 -17.54
N ARG A 334 -0.01 -23.11 -17.05
CA ARG A 334 -0.59 -24.34 -17.62
C ARG A 334 -1.02 -24.18 -19.07
N ILE A 335 -1.53 -23.01 -19.47
CA ILE A 335 -1.98 -22.73 -20.85
C ILE A 335 -0.76 -22.57 -21.77
N ALA A 336 0.16 -21.66 -21.43
CA ALA A 336 1.27 -21.25 -22.31
C ALA A 336 2.55 -22.09 -22.15
N GLY A 337 2.65 -22.93 -21.12
CA GLY A 337 3.81 -23.78 -20.87
C GLY A 337 5.09 -22.98 -20.64
N ALA A 338 6.19 -23.40 -21.27
CA ALA A 338 7.50 -22.76 -21.12
C ALA A 338 7.53 -21.28 -21.58
N GLU A 339 6.65 -20.87 -22.52
CA GLU A 339 6.53 -19.47 -22.95
C GLU A 339 6.19 -18.54 -21.78
N ALA A 340 5.41 -19.02 -20.80
CA ALA A 340 5.06 -18.24 -19.61
C ALA A 340 6.25 -17.97 -18.67
N THR A 341 7.42 -18.57 -18.92
CA THR A 341 8.66 -18.34 -18.16
C THR A 341 9.71 -17.57 -18.95
N ALA A 342 9.45 -17.30 -20.23
CA ALA A 342 10.39 -16.61 -21.09
C ALA A 342 10.31 -15.09 -20.86
N TRP A 343 11.40 -14.51 -20.37
CA TRP A 343 11.61 -13.07 -20.32
C TRP A 343 12.00 -12.59 -21.72
N LEU A 344 11.01 -12.34 -22.59
CA LEU A 344 11.21 -11.87 -23.96
C LEU A 344 10.61 -10.48 -24.13
N GLU A 345 11.41 -9.53 -24.63
CA GLU A 345 11.07 -8.11 -24.87
C GLU A 345 9.77 -7.88 -25.69
N ALA A 346 9.29 -8.89 -26.43
CA ALA A 346 8.20 -8.73 -27.39
C ALA A 346 6.87 -9.43 -27.03
N SER A 347 6.81 -10.35 -26.05
CA SER A 347 5.54 -11.08 -25.77
C SER A 347 5.41 -11.81 -24.44
N GLY A 348 6.49 -11.95 -23.66
CA GLY A 348 6.53 -12.82 -22.46
C GLY A 348 6.64 -12.08 -21.13
N GLU A 349 6.97 -10.78 -21.15
CA GLU A 349 7.21 -9.97 -19.95
C GLU A 349 6.03 -10.01 -18.98
N GLY A 350 4.80 -9.88 -19.47
CA GLY A 350 3.61 -9.89 -18.61
C GLY A 350 3.39 -11.19 -17.84
N LEU A 351 3.62 -12.36 -18.46
CA LEU A 351 3.34 -13.66 -17.86
C LEU A 351 4.45 -14.13 -16.92
N ALA A 352 5.72 -14.01 -17.33
CA ALA A 352 6.86 -14.39 -16.50
C ALA A 352 6.93 -13.52 -15.24
N GLU A 353 6.66 -12.22 -15.38
CA GLU A 353 6.60 -11.30 -14.27
C GLU A 353 5.37 -11.54 -13.38
N ALA A 354 4.18 -11.78 -13.96
CA ALA A 354 2.98 -12.12 -13.19
C ALA A 354 3.17 -13.40 -12.38
N LEU A 355 3.78 -14.43 -12.96
CA LEU A 355 4.09 -15.69 -12.28
C LEU A 355 5.05 -15.46 -11.12
N SER A 356 6.14 -14.75 -11.36
CA SER A 356 7.16 -14.42 -10.36
C SER A 356 6.59 -13.56 -9.21
N ARG A 357 5.76 -12.56 -9.52
CA ARG A 357 5.13 -11.67 -8.53
C ARG A 357 4.00 -12.33 -7.74
N SER A 358 3.32 -13.33 -8.31
CA SER A 358 2.07 -13.88 -7.76
C SER A 358 2.19 -14.36 -6.31
N ARG A 359 3.36 -14.88 -5.90
CA ARG A 359 3.61 -15.38 -4.54
C ARG A 359 3.64 -14.26 -3.50
N ALA A 360 4.08 -13.06 -3.87
CA ALA A 360 4.13 -11.90 -2.98
C ALA A 360 2.72 -11.48 -2.49
N ALA A 361 1.66 -11.79 -3.24
CA ALA A 361 0.28 -11.48 -2.85
C ALA A 361 -0.15 -12.13 -1.53
N SER A 362 0.43 -13.28 -1.18
CA SER A 362 0.18 -13.94 0.11
C SER A 362 0.96 -13.33 1.28
N LEU A 363 1.92 -12.45 1.02
CA LEU A 363 2.83 -11.89 2.02
C LEU A 363 2.54 -10.39 2.30
N ALA A 364 2.40 -9.59 1.25
CA ALA A 364 2.20 -8.15 1.33
C ALA A 364 0.85 -7.77 1.98
N GLY A 365 0.81 -6.62 2.67
CA GLY A 365 -0.40 -6.13 3.36
C GLY A 365 -0.87 -7.02 4.51
N GLY A 366 0.05 -7.79 5.11
CA GLY A 366 -0.21 -8.81 6.12
C GLY A 366 -0.40 -10.21 5.52
N THR A 367 0.33 -11.20 6.03
CA THR A 367 0.35 -12.55 5.47
C THR A 367 -1.03 -13.21 5.49
N ASP A 368 -1.26 -14.17 4.59
CA ASP A 368 -2.52 -14.92 4.56
C ASP A 368 -2.86 -15.56 5.92
N ASP A 369 -1.85 -15.98 6.68
CA ASP A 369 -2.03 -16.58 8.00
C ASP A 369 -2.46 -15.54 9.04
N ILE A 370 -1.81 -14.36 9.07
CA ILE A 370 -2.26 -13.24 9.92
C ILE A 370 -3.69 -12.81 9.57
N GLN A 371 -4.03 -12.76 8.28
CA GLN A 371 -5.40 -12.43 7.88
C GLN A 371 -6.41 -13.52 8.31
N ARG A 372 -6.04 -14.80 8.24
CA ARG A 372 -6.88 -15.90 8.75
C ARG A 372 -7.05 -15.84 10.26
N THR A 373 -6.03 -15.47 11.02
CA THR A 373 -6.14 -15.23 12.46
C THR A 373 -7.11 -14.09 12.73
N ILE A 374 -7.01 -12.97 12.02
CA ILE A 374 -7.95 -11.83 12.15
C ILE A 374 -9.39 -12.27 11.85
N ILE A 375 -9.60 -13.06 10.78
CA ILE A 375 -10.93 -13.61 10.44
C ILE A 375 -11.40 -14.55 11.55
N GLY A 376 -10.55 -15.47 12.00
CA GLY A 376 -10.83 -16.41 13.09
C GLY A 376 -11.30 -15.71 14.35
N GLU A 377 -10.51 -14.78 14.86
CA GLU A 377 -10.77 -14.09 16.12
C GLU A 377 -11.92 -13.08 16.02
N ARG A 378 -11.95 -12.26 14.96
CA ARG A 378 -12.85 -11.09 14.89
C ARG A 378 -14.16 -11.35 14.14
N LEU A 379 -14.20 -12.34 13.25
CA LEU A 379 -15.43 -12.66 12.50
C LEU A 379 -16.19 -13.83 13.11
N ILE A 380 -15.48 -14.92 13.40
CA ILE A 380 -16.11 -16.17 13.87
C ILE A 380 -15.89 -16.43 15.37
N GLY A 381 -15.19 -15.53 16.08
CA GLY A 381 -15.09 -15.53 17.54
C GLY A 381 -14.19 -16.61 18.12
N LEU A 382 -13.20 -17.11 17.37
CA LEU A 382 -12.23 -18.06 17.90
C LEU A 382 -11.38 -17.40 19.01
N PRO A 383 -10.95 -18.18 20.02
CA PRO A 383 -10.01 -17.70 21.02
C PRO A 383 -8.72 -17.18 20.38
N ARG A 384 -8.11 -16.19 21.03
CA ARG A 384 -6.79 -15.68 20.64
C ARG A 384 -5.72 -16.75 20.80
N GLU A 385 -4.74 -16.71 19.92
CA GLU A 385 -3.53 -17.52 20.07
C GLU A 385 -2.80 -17.15 21.38
N PRO A 386 -2.31 -18.12 22.16
CA PRO A 386 -1.55 -17.85 23.37
C PRO A 386 -0.30 -17.01 23.06
N ALA A 387 -0.08 -15.95 23.83
CA ALA A 387 1.06 -15.06 23.66
C ALA A 387 1.98 -15.15 24.89
N VAL A 388 3.21 -15.59 24.68
CA VAL A 388 4.24 -15.75 25.74
C VAL A 388 4.93 -14.43 26.12
N ASP A 389 4.72 -13.37 25.34
CA ASP A 389 5.38 -12.07 25.48
C ASP A 389 4.47 -10.99 26.09
N ARG A 390 3.23 -11.34 26.45
CA ARG A 390 2.20 -10.35 26.79
C ARG A 390 2.50 -9.67 28.12
N GLY A 391 2.65 -8.34 28.06
CA GLY A 391 2.90 -7.51 29.24
C GLY A 391 4.36 -7.53 29.72
N ILE A 392 5.24 -8.30 29.07
CA ILE A 392 6.67 -8.33 29.35
C ILE A 392 7.32 -7.10 28.70
N PRO A 393 8.16 -6.34 29.42
CA PRO A 393 9.01 -5.29 28.84
C PRO A 393 9.80 -5.79 27.63
N PHE A 394 9.85 -5.01 26.56
CA PHE A 394 10.52 -5.43 25.32
C PHE A 394 11.99 -5.85 25.54
N ARG A 395 12.72 -5.13 26.41
CA ARG A 395 14.11 -5.42 26.77
C ARG A 395 14.32 -6.78 27.44
N ASP A 396 13.26 -7.41 27.95
CA ASP A 396 13.31 -8.66 28.71
C ASP A 396 12.79 -9.87 27.93
N LEU A 397 12.30 -9.67 26.69
CA LEU A 397 11.75 -10.75 25.85
C LEU A 397 12.76 -11.88 25.55
N GLY A 398 14.05 -11.56 25.43
CA GLY A 398 15.11 -12.57 25.25
C GLY A 398 15.46 -13.37 26.51
N LYS A 399 15.03 -12.92 27.70
CA LYS A 399 15.31 -13.58 28.99
C LYS A 399 14.16 -14.49 29.41
N ALA A 400 12.93 -14.17 29.00
CA ALA A 400 11.74 -14.94 29.33
C ALA A 400 11.69 -16.33 28.64
N GLY A 401 12.33 -16.48 27.46
CA GLY A 401 12.33 -17.73 26.69
C GLY A 401 13.37 -18.78 27.12
N ALA A 402 14.24 -18.49 28.09
CA ALA A 402 15.26 -19.43 28.56
C ALA A 402 14.77 -20.37 29.69
N GLY A 403 13.54 -20.19 30.18
CA GLY A 403 13.02 -20.90 31.35
C GLY A 403 12.13 -22.12 31.06
N GLU A 404 11.58 -22.25 29.86
CA GLU A 404 10.67 -23.35 29.52
C GLU A 404 10.98 -23.87 28.12
N SER A 405 11.87 -24.87 28.08
CA SER A 405 12.00 -25.79 26.95
C SER A 405 10.74 -26.66 26.91
N TRP A 406 9.99 -26.61 25.81
CA TRP A 406 8.99 -27.61 25.48
C TRP A 406 9.63 -28.91 25.01
#